data_AF-A0A377WN59-F1
#
_entry.id   AF-A0A377WN59-F1
#
_cell.length_a   1.000
_cell.length_b   1.000
_cell.length_c   1.000
_cell.angle_alpha   90.00
_cell.angle_beta   90.00
_cell.angle_gamma   90.00
#
_symmetry.space_group_name_H-M   'P 1'
#
loop_
_entity.id
_entity.type
_entity.pdbx_description
1 polymer ?
#
loop_
_entity_poly.entity_id
_entity_poly.type
_entity_poly.pdbx_seq_one_letter_code
_entity_poly.pdbx_strand_id
1 'polypeptide(L)'
;MKNPTLLQCFHWYYPTGGELWPEVEALAPSLNEIGINMVWLPPAYKGASGGYSVGYDTYDLFDLGEFDQKGSVATKYGDKAQLLAAINALKEHNIAVLLDVVVNHKMGADEKESLRVQRVDEQDRTQIDEEIIECEAWTRYTFPVRAGQYSQFVWDYKCLAALTTSRTRRKTVCLKSSTITPAKAGMNRSMMSSATLTI
;
A
#
# COMPACT_ATOMS: atom_id res chain seq x y z
N MET A 1 30.28 18.03 -11.97
CA MET A 1 28.98 17.54 -11.48
C MET A 1 29.20 16.17 -10.85
N LYS A 2 28.61 15.88 -9.68
CA LYS A 2 28.63 14.52 -9.12
C LYS A 2 27.66 13.64 -9.92
N ASN A 3 28.03 12.39 -10.22
CA ASN A 3 27.13 11.45 -10.88
C ASN A 3 25.96 11.10 -9.94
N PRO A 4 24.72 11.02 -10.44
CA PRO A 4 23.60 10.52 -9.64
C PRO A 4 23.83 9.06 -9.22
N THR A 5 23.74 8.80 -7.92
CA THR A 5 23.89 7.46 -7.33
C THR A 5 22.79 7.23 -6.31
N LEU A 6 21.94 6.26 -6.59
CA LEU A 6 20.78 5.89 -5.78
C LEU A 6 21.09 4.72 -4.84
N LEU A 7 20.67 4.85 -3.58
CA LEU A 7 20.63 3.75 -2.62
C LEU A 7 19.17 3.40 -2.28
N GLN A 8 18.81 2.12 -2.44
CA GLN A 8 17.62 1.58 -1.78
C GLN A 8 17.93 1.40 -0.30
N CYS A 9 17.38 2.25 0.56
CA CYS A 9 17.77 2.35 1.97
C CYS A 9 16.96 1.43 2.88
N PHE A 10 16.61 0.24 2.41
CA PHE A 10 15.88 -0.77 3.17
C PHE A 10 16.02 -2.16 2.55
N HIS A 11 15.76 -3.19 3.33
CA HIS A 11 15.65 -4.57 2.85
C HIS A 11 14.50 -5.31 3.56
N TRP A 12 14.10 -6.46 3.01
CA TRP A 12 12.93 -7.22 3.48
C TRP A 12 13.00 -7.59 4.97
N TYR A 13 14.17 -8.12 5.38
CA TYR A 13 14.44 -8.60 6.74
C TYR A 13 14.85 -7.52 7.74
N TYR A 14 14.67 -6.24 7.41
CA TYR A 14 14.98 -5.16 8.34
C TYR A 14 14.22 -5.37 9.67
N PRO A 15 14.84 -5.17 10.84
CA PRO A 15 14.18 -5.45 12.11
C PRO A 15 12.94 -4.57 12.31
N THR A 16 12.01 -5.03 13.13
CA THR A 16 10.93 -4.19 13.66
C THR A 16 11.48 -3.31 14.79
N GLY A 17 10.79 -2.22 15.11
CA GLY A 17 11.15 -1.37 16.25
C GLY A 17 11.17 0.12 15.93
N GLY A 18 11.06 0.49 14.66
CA GLY A 18 11.03 1.90 14.27
C GLY A 18 12.40 2.56 14.15
N GLU A 19 13.45 1.77 13.94
CA GLU A 19 14.84 2.24 13.95
C GLU A 19 15.32 2.78 12.59
N LEU A 20 14.60 2.53 11.49
CA LEU A 20 15.08 2.92 10.16
C LEU A 20 15.19 4.43 10.01
N TRP A 21 14.19 5.19 10.46
CA TRP A 21 14.24 6.65 10.32
C TRP A 21 15.39 7.27 11.13
N PRO A 22 15.60 6.93 12.42
CA PRO A 22 16.80 7.34 13.15
C PRO A 22 18.12 6.93 12.49
N GLU A 23 18.23 5.72 11.95
CA GLU A 23 19.44 5.27 11.26
C GLU A 23 19.71 6.09 9.98
N VAL A 24 18.67 6.39 9.19
CA VAL A 24 18.78 7.22 7.99
C VAL A 24 19.22 8.64 8.35
N GLU A 25 18.67 9.22 9.42
CA GLU A 25 19.09 10.52 9.95
C GLU A 25 20.59 10.52 10.31
N ALA A 26 21.03 9.50 11.05
CA ALA A 26 22.44 9.36 11.45
C ALA A 26 23.40 9.12 10.27
N LEU A 27 22.94 8.45 9.21
CA LEU A 27 23.74 8.16 8.02
C LEU A 27 23.85 9.35 7.06
N ALA A 28 22.87 10.26 7.05
CA ALA A 28 22.78 11.36 6.09
C ALA A 28 24.10 12.15 5.89
N PRO A 29 24.89 12.47 6.94
CA PRO A 29 26.15 13.20 6.77
C PRO A 29 27.21 12.45 5.94
N SER A 30 27.24 11.12 6.00
CA SER A 30 28.30 10.30 5.39
C SER A 30 27.97 9.76 3.99
N LEU A 31 26.68 9.67 3.63
CA LEU A 31 26.25 9.14 2.34
C LEU A 31 26.89 9.86 1.14
N ASN A 32 27.01 11.18 1.23
CA ASN A 32 27.57 12.01 0.15
C ASN A 32 29.09 11.87 -0.01
N GLU A 33 29.78 11.45 1.06
CA GLU A 33 31.23 11.16 1.07
C GLU A 33 31.54 9.89 0.29
N ILE A 34 30.66 8.89 0.37
CA ILE A 34 30.74 7.64 -0.39
C ILE A 34 30.06 7.71 -1.78
N GLY A 35 29.61 8.91 -2.17
CA GLY A 35 29.09 9.19 -3.52
C GLY A 35 27.59 8.93 -3.71
N ILE A 36 26.85 8.63 -2.64
CA ILE A 36 25.38 8.47 -2.66
C ILE A 36 24.74 9.86 -2.51
N ASN A 37 23.86 10.21 -3.45
CA ASN A 37 23.18 11.51 -3.48
C ASN A 37 21.68 11.39 -3.76
N MET A 38 21.15 10.17 -3.79
CA MET A 38 19.72 9.88 -3.80
C MET A 38 19.44 8.67 -2.92
N VAL A 39 18.35 8.70 -2.17
CA VAL A 39 17.86 7.54 -1.40
C VAL A 39 16.44 7.21 -1.77
N TRP A 40 16.15 5.92 -1.89
CA TRP A 40 14.80 5.37 -2.00
C TRP A 40 14.43 4.73 -0.66
N LEU A 41 13.47 5.34 0.01
CA LEU A 41 12.91 4.92 1.29
C LEU A 41 11.69 4.01 1.06
N PRO A 42 11.44 3.05 1.97
CA PRO A 42 10.32 2.12 1.85
C PRO A 42 8.97 2.85 2.00
N PRO A 43 7.83 2.17 1.73
CA PRO A 43 6.52 2.74 1.98
C PRO A 43 6.37 3.18 3.44
N ALA A 44 6.09 4.46 3.65
CA ALA A 44 6.09 5.08 4.97
C ALA A 44 4.70 5.15 5.63
N TYR A 45 3.66 4.70 4.93
CA TYR A 45 2.28 4.69 5.42
C TYR A 45 1.90 3.34 6.04
N LYS A 46 0.85 3.35 6.88
CA LYS A 46 0.37 2.19 7.62
C LYS A 46 -0.06 1.05 6.68
N GLY A 47 0.53 -0.12 6.91
CA GLY A 47 0.14 -1.38 6.28
C GLY A 47 -0.87 -2.18 7.12
N ALA A 48 -1.46 -3.21 6.51
CA ALA A 48 -2.46 -4.07 7.12
C ALA A 48 -1.91 -4.84 8.34
N SER A 49 -0.62 -5.22 8.32
CA SER A 49 0.09 -5.85 9.43
C SER A 49 0.68 -4.84 10.45
N GLY A 50 0.28 -3.57 10.40
CA GLY A 50 0.70 -2.56 11.38
C GLY A 50 2.23 -2.39 11.44
N GLY A 51 2.80 -2.38 12.64
CA GLY A 51 4.24 -2.25 12.90
C GLY A 51 5.12 -3.38 12.36
N TYR A 52 4.54 -4.47 11.84
CA TYR A 52 5.26 -5.59 11.21
C TYR A 52 5.26 -5.51 9.68
N SER A 53 4.47 -4.61 9.10
CA SER A 53 4.34 -4.45 7.65
C SER A 53 5.64 -3.95 7.01
N VAL A 54 6.05 -4.56 5.90
CA VAL A 54 7.13 -4.05 5.03
C VAL A 54 6.64 -2.88 4.15
N GLY A 55 5.33 -2.60 4.16
CA GLY A 55 4.71 -1.44 3.52
C GLY A 55 3.86 -1.75 2.28
N TYR A 56 4.07 -2.92 1.65
CA TYR A 56 3.38 -3.29 0.41
C TYR A 56 1.95 -3.81 0.62
N ASP A 57 1.57 -4.23 1.83
CA ASP A 57 0.20 -4.55 2.24
C ASP A 57 -0.57 -3.27 2.63
N THR A 58 -0.59 -2.28 1.74
CA THR A 58 -1.04 -0.91 2.03
C THR A 58 -2.45 -0.85 2.63
N TYR A 59 -2.58 -0.22 3.80
CA TYR A 59 -3.86 0.00 4.46
C TYR A 59 -4.30 1.48 4.35
N ASP A 60 -3.57 2.43 4.94
CA ASP A 60 -3.97 3.84 5.01
C ASP A 60 -2.83 4.77 4.57
N LEU A 61 -2.93 5.30 3.35
CA LEU A 61 -1.90 6.15 2.72
C LEU A 61 -1.64 7.46 3.46
N PHE A 62 -2.58 7.91 4.30
CA PHE A 62 -2.47 9.17 5.04
C PHE A 62 -1.92 8.99 6.46
N ASP A 63 -1.80 7.75 6.92
CA ASP A 63 -1.23 7.44 8.24
C ASP A 63 0.26 7.09 8.07
N LEU A 64 1.13 8.10 8.17
CA LEU A 64 2.59 7.95 8.08
C LEU A 64 3.23 7.45 9.38
N GLY A 65 2.51 6.62 10.15
CA GLY A 65 2.90 6.24 11.50
C GLY A 65 2.51 7.29 12.54
N GLU A 66 1.31 7.87 12.42
CA GLU A 66 0.81 8.97 13.24
C GLU A 66 -0.39 8.54 14.10
N PHE A 67 -1.19 7.58 13.64
CA PHE A 67 -2.42 7.13 14.29
C PHE A 67 -2.27 5.70 14.81
N ASP A 68 -2.88 5.40 15.97
CA ASP A 68 -2.90 4.04 16.52
C ASP A 68 -3.87 3.14 15.74
N GLN A 69 -3.41 2.64 14.60
CA GLN A 69 -4.17 1.82 13.66
C GLN A 69 -3.44 0.50 13.42
N LYS A 70 -4.20 -0.59 13.33
CA LYS A 70 -3.66 -1.95 13.11
C LYS A 70 -2.65 -2.37 14.20
N GLY A 71 -2.88 -1.92 15.44
CA GLY A 71 -2.11 -2.32 16.61
C GLY A 71 -0.78 -1.59 16.80
N SER A 72 -0.54 -0.48 16.09
CA SER A 72 0.61 0.38 16.31
C SER A 72 0.36 1.82 15.87
N VAL A 73 1.02 2.77 16.55
CA VAL A 73 1.20 4.14 16.05
C VAL A 73 2.24 4.13 14.94
N ALA A 74 3.49 3.81 15.27
CA ALA A 74 4.58 3.74 14.31
C ALA A 74 4.36 2.67 13.23
N THR A 75 4.95 2.90 12.06
CA THR A 75 5.16 1.85 11.07
C THR A 75 6.32 0.95 11.51
N LYS A 76 6.65 -0.07 10.71
CA LYS A 76 7.87 -0.88 10.92
C LYS A 76 9.14 -0.03 11.03
N TYR A 77 9.15 1.10 10.33
CA TYR A 77 10.33 1.93 10.10
C TYR A 77 10.44 3.13 11.06
N GLY A 78 9.34 3.48 11.73
CA GLY A 78 9.26 4.55 12.72
C GLY A 78 7.96 5.35 12.59
N ASP A 79 7.87 6.41 13.38
CA ASP A 79 6.74 7.35 13.35
C ASP A 79 6.97 8.50 12.35
N LYS A 80 5.93 9.31 12.16
CA LYS A 80 5.95 10.45 11.24
C LYS A 80 7.00 11.50 11.62
N ALA A 81 7.25 11.74 12.90
CA ALA A 81 8.20 12.75 13.35
C ALA A 81 9.63 12.32 13.00
N GLN A 82 9.97 11.05 13.25
CA GLN A 82 11.26 10.47 12.88
C GLN A 82 11.45 10.48 11.36
N LEU A 83 10.42 10.14 10.58
CA LEU A 83 10.48 10.21 9.11
C LEU A 83 10.82 11.63 8.63
N LEU A 84 10.19 12.65 9.19
CA LEU A 84 10.45 14.05 8.83
C LEU A 84 11.87 14.49 9.22
N ALA A 85 12.37 14.05 10.37
CA ALA A 85 13.74 14.31 10.80
C ALA A 85 14.76 13.71 9.83
N ALA A 86 14.58 12.43 9.47
CA ALA A 86 15.41 11.74 8.48
C ALA A 86 15.41 12.44 7.11
N ILE A 87 14.23 12.83 6.61
CA ILE A 87 14.09 13.56 5.34
C ILE A 87 14.81 14.92 5.39
N ASN A 88 14.71 15.63 6.51
CA ASN A 88 15.36 16.93 6.67
C ASN A 88 16.89 16.78 6.69
N ALA A 89 17.42 15.82 7.44
CA ALA A 89 18.85 15.53 7.46
C ALA A 89 19.39 15.18 6.06
N LEU A 90 18.69 14.33 5.30
CA LEU A 90 19.05 14.01 3.92
C LEU A 90 19.09 15.27 3.03
N LYS A 91 18.09 16.16 3.16
CA LYS A 91 18.01 17.41 2.38
C LYS A 91 19.13 18.40 2.75
N GLU A 92 19.44 18.56 4.03
CA GLU A 92 20.54 19.39 4.52
C GLU A 92 21.89 18.94 3.94
N HIS A 93 22.04 17.63 3.75
CA HIS A 93 23.20 17.03 3.10
C HIS A 93 23.07 16.92 1.57
N ASN A 94 22.14 17.61 0.92
CA ASN A 94 21.93 17.62 -0.54
C ASN A 94 21.71 16.22 -1.14
N ILE A 95 20.97 15.36 -0.44
CA ILE A 95 20.58 14.02 -0.89
C ILE A 95 19.11 14.07 -1.30
N ALA A 96 18.80 13.65 -2.53
CA ALA A 96 17.43 13.55 -2.99
C ALA A 96 16.69 12.39 -2.31
N VAL A 97 15.43 12.60 -1.95
CA VAL A 97 14.60 11.60 -1.29
C VAL A 97 13.50 11.12 -2.22
N LEU A 98 13.41 9.81 -2.41
CA LEU A 98 12.34 9.11 -3.13
C LEU A 98 11.58 8.26 -2.12
N LEU A 99 10.27 8.46 -2.02
CA LEU A 99 9.39 7.61 -1.20
C LEU A 99 8.67 6.60 -2.12
N ASP A 100 8.54 5.37 -1.64
CA ASP A 100 7.79 4.33 -2.33
C ASP A 100 6.27 4.60 -2.34
N VAL A 101 5.63 4.39 -3.49
CA VAL A 101 4.21 4.68 -3.73
C VAL A 101 3.50 3.43 -4.24
N VAL A 102 2.79 2.77 -3.33
CA VAL A 102 2.03 1.54 -3.55
C VAL A 102 0.55 1.91 -3.66
N VAL A 103 0.15 2.25 -4.88
CA VAL A 103 -1.24 2.59 -5.22
C VAL A 103 -1.91 1.50 -6.05
N ASN A 104 -1.21 0.40 -6.30
CA ASN A 104 -1.78 -0.71 -7.03
C ASN A 104 -2.95 -1.26 -6.25
N HIS A 105 -2.80 -1.57 -4.96
CA HIS A 105 -3.80 -2.29 -4.17
C HIS A 105 -3.98 -1.79 -2.73
N LYS A 106 -4.99 -2.32 -2.02
CA LYS A 106 -5.20 -2.12 -0.58
C LYS A 106 -5.42 -3.45 0.13
N MET A 107 -4.97 -3.60 1.37
CA MET A 107 -5.17 -4.80 2.20
C MET A 107 -5.63 -4.41 3.62
N GLY A 108 -6.25 -5.36 4.33
CA GLY A 108 -6.67 -5.16 5.72
C GLY A 108 -7.85 -4.21 5.88
N ALA A 109 -8.88 -4.32 5.03
CA ALA A 109 -10.09 -3.50 5.15
C ALA A 109 -10.74 -3.64 6.54
N ASP A 110 -11.54 -2.64 6.91
CA ASP A 110 -12.13 -2.55 8.25
C ASP A 110 -13.46 -3.31 8.32
N GLU A 111 -14.17 -3.40 7.20
CA GLU A 111 -15.49 -4.01 7.09
C GLU A 111 -15.61 -4.87 5.82
N LYS A 112 -16.48 -5.87 5.89
CA LYS A 112 -16.91 -6.65 4.72
C LYS A 112 -18.12 -5.99 4.06
N GLU A 113 -18.21 -6.11 2.74
CA GLU A 113 -19.41 -5.74 1.98
C GLU A 113 -19.93 -6.95 1.20
N SER A 114 -21.24 -7.07 1.07
CA SER A 114 -21.88 -8.07 0.20
C SER A 114 -21.79 -7.62 -1.25
N LEU A 115 -21.39 -8.52 -2.14
CA LEU A 115 -21.10 -8.22 -3.53
C LEU A 115 -21.33 -9.40 -4.46
N ARG A 116 -21.55 -9.08 -5.72
CA ARG A 116 -21.73 -10.03 -6.82
C ARG A 116 -20.47 -10.01 -7.69
N VAL A 117 -19.88 -11.18 -7.91
CA VAL A 117 -18.63 -11.33 -8.66
C VAL A 117 -18.72 -12.43 -9.69
N GLN A 118 -17.87 -12.35 -10.71
CA GLN A 118 -17.65 -13.39 -11.68
C GLN A 118 -16.19 -13.82 -11.61
N ARG A 119 -15.96 -15.13 -11.71
CA ARG A 119 -14.61 -15.70 -11.71
C ARG A 119 -13.94 -15.35 -13.05
N VAL A 120 -12.63 -15.14 -13.04
CA VAL A 120 -11.84 -15.01 -14.28
C VAL A 120 -10.75 -16.07 -14.34
N ASP A 121 -10.33 -16.42 -15.55
CA ASP A 121 -9.20 -17.30 -15.75
C ASP A 121 -7.90 -16.65 -15.23
N GLU A 122 -7.05 -17.44 -14.57
CA GLU A 122 -5.81 -16.96 -13.95
C GLU A 122 -4.75 -16.60 -14.99
N GLN A 123 -4.73 -17.30 -16.12
CA GLN A 123 -3.78 -17.12 -17.22
C GLN A 123 -4.29 -16.10 -18.25
N ASP A 124 -5.61 -15.95 -18.40
CA ASP A 124 -6.24 -14.93 -19.23
C ASP A 124 -7.45 -14.27 -18.55
N ARG A 125 -7.20 -13.16 -17.85
CA ARG A 125 -8.23 -12.42 -17.10
C ARG A 125 -9.29 -11.74 -17.99
N THR A 126 -9.21 -11.87 -19.31
CA THR A 126 -10.28 -11.44 -20.23
C THR A 126 -11.37 -12.50 -20.40
N GLN A 127 -11.09 -13.74 -20.00
CA GLN A 127 -12.07 -14.83 -19.94
C GLN A 127 -12.83 -14.75 -18.62
N ILE A 128 -14.10 -14.34 -18.70
CA ILE A 128 -14.97 -14.14 -17.54
C ILE A 128 -16.01 -15.26 -17.53
N ASP A 129 -16.11 -15.96 -16.40
CA ASP A 129 -17.12 -16.98 -16.17
C ASP A 129 -18.53 -16.34 -16.16
N GLU A 130 -19.50 -16.98 -16.79
CA GLU A 130 -20.89 -16.51 -16.84
C GLU A 130 -21.56 -16.58 -15.46
N GLU A 131 -21.07 -17.44 -14.57
CA GLU A 131 -21.62 -17.61 -13.22
C GLU A 131 -21.38 -16.37 -12.36
N ILE A 132 -22.48 -15.76 -11.90
CA ILE A 132 -22.44 -14.70 -10.89
C ILE A 132 -22.56 -15.33 -9.50
N ILE A 133 -21.57 -15.06 -8.66
CA ILE A 133 -21.46 -15.55 -7.29
C ILE A 133 -21.70 -14.39 -6.32
N GLU A 134 -22.58 -14.62 -5.35
CA GLU A 134 -22.70 -13.73 -4.19
C GLU A 134 -21.66 -14.09 -3.14
N CYS A 135 -20.94 -13.09 -2.64
CA CYS A 135 -19.99 -13.27 -1.55
C CYS A 135 -19.90 -12.01 -0.67
N GLU A 136 -19.17 -12.15 0.43
CA GLU A 136 -18.74 -11.05 1.27
C GLU A 136 -17.24 -10.86 1.11
N ALA A 137 -16.77 -9.63 0.95
CA ALA A 137 -15.34 -9.35 0.87
C ALA A 137 -14.92 -8.07 1.60
N TRP A 138 -13.69 -8.08 2.10
CA TRP A 138 -13.01 -6.95 2.75
C TRP A 138 -12.71 -5.86 1.72
N THR A 139 -13.64 -4.93 1.59
CA THR A 139 -13.59 -3.88 0.54
C THR A 139 -13.85 -2.50 1.09
N ARG A 140 -14.22 -2.39 2.37
CA ARG A 140 -14.59 -1.13 3.02
C ARG A 140 -13.52 -0.66 4.00
N TYR A 141 -12.95 0.50 3.71
CA TYR A 141 -11.86 1.10 4.49
C TYR A 141 -12.34 2.44 5.04
N THR A 142 -12.60 2.48 6.34
CA THR A 142 -13.22 3.62 7.03
C THR A 142 -12.21 4.44 7.82
N PHE A 143 -11.03 3.89 8.13
CA PHE A 143 -9.94 4.57 8.85
C PHE A 143 -10.43 5.25 10.14
N PRO A 144 -11.11 4.51 11.03
CA PRO A 144 -11.90 5.10 12.13
C PRO A 144 -11.06 5.94 13.08
N VAL A 145 -9.80 5.55 13.34
CA VAL A 145 -8.90 6.26 14.26
C VAL A 145 -8.38 7.56 13.67
N ARG A 146 -8.09 7.59 12.35
CA ARG A 146 -7.71 8.82 11.66
C ARG A 146 -8.88 9.81 11.57
N ALA A 147 -10.12 9.33 11.67
CA ALA A 147 -11.33 10.14 11.82
C ALA A 147 -11.46 11.30 10.79
N GLY A 148 -11.05 11.05 9.55
CA GLY A 148 -11.12 12.04 8.46
C GLY A 148 -10.01 13.08 8.46
N GLN A 149 -9.03 13.02 9.37
CA GLN A 149 -7.85 13.88 9.33
C GLN A 149 -7.09 13.66 8.02
N TYR A 150 -6.69 14.76 7.38
CA TYR A 150 -6.11 14.86 6.03
C TYR A 150 -7.02 14.47 4.87
N SER A 151 -7.88 13.45 5.03
CA SER A 151 -8.81 13.00 4.00
C SER A 151 -10.03 12.30 4.59
N GLN A 152 -11.23 12.73 4.18
CA GLN A 152 -12.50 12.11 4.57
C GLN A 152 -12.92 10.96 3.63
N PHE A 153 -12.08 10.60 2.65
CA PHE A 153 -12.43 9.58 1.66
C PHE A 153 -12.46 8.18 2.28
N VAL A 154 -13.62 7.53 2.14
CA VAL A 154 -13.84 6.13 2.51
C VAL A 154 -13.81 5.28 1.25
N TRP A 155 -13.03 4.20 1.25
CA TRP A 155 -13.02 3.26 0.13
C TRP A 155 -14.15 2.25 0.34
N ASP A 156 -14.89 1.97 -0.72
CA ASP A 156 -15.85 0.89 -0.80
C ASP A 156 -15.56 0.00 -2.03
N TYR A 157 -16.32 -1.08 -2.19
CA TYR A 157 -16.22 -1.97 -3.35
C TYR A 157 -16.47 -1.30 -4.72
N LYS A 158 -16.89 -0.02 -4.80
CA LYS A 158 -16.98 0.74 -6.06
C LYS A 158 -15.65 1.34 -6.47
N CYS A 159 -14.72 1.51 -5.54
CA CYS A 159 -13.36 1.97 -5.82
C CYS A 159 -12.42 0.84 -6.29
N LEU A 160 -12.90 -0.41 -6.33
CA LEU A 160 -12.10 -1.60 -6.61
C LEU A 160 -12.63 -2.31 -7.85
N ALA A 161 -11.71 -2.69 -8.75
CA ALA A 161 -12.05 -3.43 -9.96
C ALA A 161 -12.18 -4.94 -9.72
N ALA A 162 -11.34 -5.47 -8.83
CA ALA A 162 -11.23 -6.91 -8.60
C ALA A 162 -10.86 -7.20 -7.15
N LEU A 163 -11.04 -8.47 -6.77
CA LEU A 163 -10.60 -9.01 -5.49
C LEU A 163 -10.20 -10.46 -5.68
N THR A 164 -9.38 -10.97 -4.76
CA THR A 164 -9.01 -12.38 -4.74
C THR A 164 -9.74 -13.08 -3.61
N THR A 165 -10.47 -14.15 -3.90
CA THR A 165 -11.12 -14.99 -2.88
C THR A 165 -10.48 -16.37 -2.81
N SER A 166 -10.50 -16.97 -1.61
CA SER A 166 -9.95 -18.31 -1.35
C SER A 166 -11.03 -19.33 -0.96
N ARG A 167 -12.30 -19.13 -1.34
CA ARG A 167 -13.41 -20.00 -0.90
C ARG A 167 -13.38 -21.38 -1.57
N THR A 168 -12.59 -21.57 -2.62
CA THR A 168 -12.29 -22.86 -3.26
C THR A 168 -10.79 -23.17 -3.15
N ARG A 169 -10.39 -24.44 -3.31
CA ARG A 169 -8.99 -24.94 -3.22
C ARG A 169 -8.00 -24.27 -4.22
N ARG A 170 -8.43 -23.26 -4.98
CA ARG A 170 -7.63 -22.43 -5.89
C ARG A 170 -7.90 -20.95 -5.61
N LYS A 171 -6.84 -20.14 -5.57
CA LYS A 171 -6.96 -18.68 -5.55
C LYS A 171 -7.77 -18.29 -6.79
N THR A 172 -8.93 -17.68 -6.58
CA THR A 172 -9.80 -17.28 -7.69
C THR A 172 -9.84 -15.77 -7.73
N VAL A 173 -9.42 -15.20 -8.86
CA VAL A 173 -9.58 -13.78 -9.13
C VAL A 173 -11.02 -13.56 -9.55
N CYS A 174 -11.65 -12.59 -8.91
CA CYS A 174 -13.04 -12.27 -9.12
C CYS A 174 -13.14 -10.83 -9.62
N LEU A 175 -13.75 -10.63 -10.79
CA LEU A 175 -14.18 -9.31 -11.22
C LEU A 175 -15.53 -9.01 -10.58
N LYS A 176 -15.73 -7.76 -10.20
CA LYS A 176 -17.04 -7.28 -9.78
C LYS A 176 -18.01 -7.41 -10.96
N SER A 177 -19.10 -8.15 -10.78
CA SER A 177 -20.17 -8.22 -11.77
C SER A 177 -20.82 -6.84 -11.81
N SER A 178 -20.58 -6.12 -12.90
CA SER A 178 -21.32 -4.89 -13.15
C SER A 178 -22.69 -5.30 -13.69
N THR A 179 -23.71 -4.55 -13.36
CA THR A 179 -24.79 -4.30 -14.31
C THR A 179 -24.14 -3.60 -15.53
N ILE A 180 -23.45 -4.37 -16.38
CA ILE A 180 -22.81 -3.86 -17.60
C ILE A 180 -23.93 -3.62 -18.59
N THR A 181 -24.36 -2.36 -18.69
CA THR A 181 -24.91 -1.90 -19.96
C THR A 181 -23.72 -1.85 -20.93
N PRO A 182 -23.80 -2.44 -22.13
CA PRO A 182 -22.66 -2.51 -23.04
C PRO A 182 -22.41 -1.12 -23.64
N ALA A 183 -21.58 -0.31 -22.99
CA ALA A 183 -21.06 0.92 -23.55
C ALA A 183 -19.60 0.70 -23.93
N LYS A 184 -19.42 0.35 -25.21
CA LYS A 184 -18.24 0.55 -26.07
C LYS A 184 -16.86 0.46 -25.41
N ALA A 185 -16.14 -0.58 -25.81
CA ALA A 185 -14.69 -0.69 -25.74
C ALA A 185 -14.00 0.64 -26.15
N GLY A 186 -13.32 1.26 -25.19
CA GLY A 186 -12.52 2.46 -25.38
C GLY A 186 -11.93 2.93 -24.06
N MET A 187 -10.66 2.60 -23.82
CA MET A 187 -9.75 3.19 -22.81
C MET A 187 -10.15 3.13 -21.31
N ASN A 188 -9.44 2.31 -20.53
CA ASN A 188 -8.27 2.79 -19.77
C ASN A 188 -7.58 1.62 -19.05
N ARG A 189 -6.34 1.33 -19.48
CA ARG A 189 -5.39 0.48 -18.76
C ARG A 189 -4.78 1.30 -17.62
N SER A 190 -5.36 1.28 -16.44
CA SER A 190 -4.63 1.53 -15.18
C SER A 190 -5.54 1.27 -13.99
N MET A 191 -4.99 0.66 -12.94
CA MET A 191 -5.59 0.35 -11.63
C MET A 191 -6.29 -1.02 -11.53
N MET A 192 -5.46 -2.08 -11.46
CA MET A 192 -5.87 -3.36 -10.88
C MET A 192 -5.44 -3.41 -9.40
N SER A 193 -6.32 -2.98 -8.50
CA SER A 193 -6.20 -3.14 -7.05
C SER A 193 -6.86 -4.41 -6.58
N SER A 194 -6.08 -5.35 -6.02
CA SER A 194 -6.56 -6.60 -5.42
C SER A 194 -6.47 -6.53 -3.91
N ALA A 195 -7.60 -6.61 -3.22
CA ALA A 195 -7.64 -6.83 -1.78
C ALA A 195 -7.35 -8.30 -1.42
N THR A 196 -6.49 -8.53 -0.43
CA THR A 196 -6.16 -9.86 0.11
C THR A 196 -6.92 -10.08 1.43
N LEU A 197 -7.59 -11.23 1.51
CA LEU A 197 -8.26 -11.78 2.69
C LEU A 197 -7.24 -12.57 3.53
N THR A 198 -7.12 -12.25 4.82
CA THR A 198 -6.42 -13.11 5.80
C THR A 198 -7.45 -13.87 6.64
N ILE A 199 -7.10 -15.11 6.98
CA ILE A 199 -7.85 -16.16 7.69
C ILE A 199 -8.30 -15.69 9.07
#